data_AF-A0A0G1VCW3-F1
#
_entry.id   AF-A0A0G1VCW3-F1
#
_cell.length_a   1.000
_cell.length_b   1.000
_cell.length_c   1.000
_cell.angle_alpha   90.00
_cell.angle_beta   90.00
_cell.angle_gamma   90.00
#
_symmetry.space_group_name_H-M   'P 1'
#
loop_
_entity.id
_entity.type
_entity.pdbx_description
1 polymer ?
#
loop_
_entity_poly.entity_id
_entity_poly.type
_entity_poly.pdbx_seq_one_letter_code
_entity_poly.pdbx_strand_id
1 'polypeptide(L)'
;MPPSGYSPTQSNAIRSLCESCLNALVQENIATRSPVEALERELAHINRDLETTNRPVVATKVLELTKGFYSALLARNPGSFESLAEHSEIVLDEIEESILDIHVVETA
;
A
#
# COMPACT_ATOMS: atom_id res chain seq x y z
N MET A 1 13.40 -15.77 6.25
CA MET A 1 14.24 -15.04 7.23
C MET A 1 15.27 -14.28 6.43
N PRO A 2 15.35 -12.95 6.49
CA PRO A 2 16.45 -12.26 5.84
C PRO A 2 17.61 -12.30 6.82
N PRO A 3 18.71 -12.96 6.42
CA PRO A 3 19.53 -12.53 5.27
C PRO A 3 19.30 -13.21 3.90
N SER A 4 18.33 -14.13 3.73
CA SER A 4 18.06 -14.78 2.43
C SER A 4 16.61 -14.64 1.89
N GLY A 5 15.80 -13.76 2.49
CA GLY A 5 14.49 -13.35 1.97
C GLY A 5 13.58 -12.80 3.07
N TYR A 6 12.54 -12.04 2.74
CA TYR A 6 11.72 -11.42 3.80
C TYR A 6 11.03 -12.47 4.69
N SER A 7 10.78 -12.10 5.95
CA SER A 7 10.13 -12.96 6.94
C SER A 7 8.64 -12.67 7.04
N PRO A 8 7.83 -13.62 7.53
CA PRO A 8 6.42 -13.36 7.85
C PRO A 8 6.24 -12.15 8.78
N THR A 9 7.15 -11.94 9.74
CA THR A 9 7.12 -10.75 10.62
C THR A 9 7.24 -9.44 9.83
N GLN A 10 8.11 -9.38 8.82
CA GLN A 10 8.28 -8.18 8.00
C GLN A 10 7.12 -7.99 7.03
N SER A 11 6.60 -9.09 6.46
CA SER A 11 5.38 -9.06 5.66
C SER A 11 4.20 -8.52 6.47
N ASN A 12 3.97 -9.04 7.68
CA ASN A 12 2.94 -8.59 8.60
C ASN A 12 3.08 -7.12 8.98
N ALA A 13 4.32 -6.62 9.14
CA ALA A 13 4.55 -5.20 9.41
C ALA A 13 4.14 -4.31 8.22
N ILE A 14 4.41 -4.75 6.99
CA ILE A 14 3.97 -4.04 5.78
C ILE A 14 2.45 -4.12 5.63
N ARG A 15 1.86 -5.30 5.85
CA ARG A 15 0.40 -5.48 5.89
C ARG A 15 -0.26 -4.51 6.86
N SER A 16 0.22 -4.48 8.11
CA SER A 16 -0.29 -3.59 9.16
C SER A 16 -0.17 -2.11 8.79
N LEU A 17 0.92 -1.72 8.11
CA LEU A 17 1.08 -0.36 7.60
C LEU A 17 0.01 -0.03 6.55
N CYS A 18 -0.17 -0.90 5.56
CA CYS A 18 -1.18 -0.71 4.51
C CYS A 18 -2.60 -0.66 5.07
N GLU A 19 -2.95 -1.55 6.01
CA GLU A 19 -4.23 -1.56 6.71
C GLU A 19 -4.45 -0.25 7.49
N SER A 20 -3.43 0.23 8.20
CA SER A 20 -3.49 1.51 8.90
C SER A 20 -3.73 2.68 7.94
N CYS A 21 -3.04 2.70 6.80
CA CYS A 21 -3.25 3.71 5.76
C CYS A 21 -4.66 3.64 5.17
N LEU A 22 -5.18 2.44 4.88
CA LEU A 22 -6.53 2.27 4.35
C LEU A 22 -7.59 2.73 5.35
N ASN A 23 -7.46 2.35 6.62
CA ASN A 23 -8.39 2.74 7.66
C ASN A 23 -8.46 4.27 7.80
N ALA A 24 -7.32 4.96 7.77
CA ALA A 24 -7.29 6.42 7.78
C ALA A 24 -8.04 7.01 6.57
N LEU A 25 -7.75 6.52 5.35
CA LEU A 25 -8.41 6.94 4.12
C LEU A 25 -9.94 6.75 4.20
N VAL A 26 -10.40 5.60 4.71
CA VAL A 26 -11.83 5.31 4.87
C VAL A 26 -12.46 6.27 5.87
N GLN A 27 -11.87 6.45 7.06
CA GLN A 27 -12.42 7.34 8.09
C GLN A 27 -12.57 8.79 7.58
N GLU A 28 -11.62 9.28 6.79
CA GLU A 28 -11.65 10.63 6.24
C GLU A 28 -12.67 10.82 5.11
N ASN A 29 -13.09 9.74 4.43
CA ASN A 29 -13.86 9.84 3.18
C ASN A 29 -15.23 9.16 3.19
N ILE A 30 -15.51 8.24 4.12
CA ILE A 30 -16.72 7.39 4.12
C ILE A 30 -18.03 8.16 4.03
N ALA A 31 -18.07 9.38 4.57
CA ALA A 31 -19.25 10.26 4.55
C ALA A 31 -19.30 11.25 3.37
N THR A 32 -18.24 11.36 2.57
CA THR A 32 -18.08 12.48 1.62
C THR A 32 -17.76 12.09 0.18
N ARG A 33 -17.21 10.89 -0.07
CA ARG A 33 -16.72 10.49 -1.40
C ARG A 33 -16.95 9.01 -1.67
N SER A 34 -16.95 8.66 -2.94
CA SER A 34 -16.79 7.25 -3.32
C SER A 34 -15.36 6.76 -3.01
N PRO A 35 -15.16 5.44 -2.85
CA PRO A 35 -13.83 4.83 -2.68
C PRO A 35 -12.85 5.21 -3.79
N VAL A 36 -13.32 5.21 -5.05
CA VAL A 36 -12.50 5.55 -6.23
C VAL A 36 -12.01 6.99 -6.13
N GLU A 37 -12.91 7.95 -5.89
CA GLU A 37 -12.53 9.36 -5.74
C GLU A 37 -11.58 9.58 -4.56
N ALA A 38 -11.76 8.85 -3.46
CA ALA A 38 -10.86 8.93 -2.31
C ALA A 38 -9.44 8.45 -2.68
N LEU A 39 -9.32 7.29 -3.34
CA LEU A 39 -8.05 6.74 -3.81
C LEU A 39 -7.37 7.65 -4.85
N GLU A 40 -8.10 8.16 -5.83
CA GLU A 40 -7.55 9.06 -6.86
C GLU A 40 -6.99 10.34 -6.26
N ARG A 41 -7.70 10.96 -5.31
CA ARG A 41 -7.23 12.16 -4.62
C ARG A 41 -6.00 11.89 -3.78
N GLU A 42 -5.98 10.78 -3.05
CA GLU A 42 -4.83 10.43 -2.22
C GLU A 42 -3.60 10.11 -3.07
N LEU A 43 -3.76 9.39 -4.18
CA LEU A 43 -2.70 9.17 -5.16
C LEU A 43 -2.16 10.47 -5.76
N ALA A 44 -3.04 11.43 -6.07
CA ALA A 44 -2.63 12.74 -6.56
C ALA A 44 -1.82 13.52 -5.49
N HIS A 45 -2.19 13.41 -4.21
CA HIS A 45 -1.43 13.99 -3.11
C HIS A 45 -0.07 13.33 -2.97
N ILE A 46 0.00 12.00 -2.93
CA ILE A 46 1.26 11.26 -2.83
C ILE A 46 2.20 11.60 -4.00
N ASN A 47 1.69 11.71 -5.22
CA ASN A 47 2.51 12.10 -6.38
C ASN A 47 3.14 13.49 -6.21
N ARG A 48 2.35 14.48 -5.79
CA ARG A 48 2.85 15.84 -5.49
C ARG A 48 3.91 15.81 -4.38
N ASP A 49 3.68 14.99 -3.37
CA ASP A 49 4.58 14.81 -2.23
C ASP A 49 5.92 14.17 -2.61
N LEU A 50 5.90 13.25 -3.58
CA LEU A 50 7.07 12.59 -4.15
C LEU A 50 7.89 13.51 -5.08
N GLU A 51 7.28 14.52 -5.70
CA GLU A 51 7.97 15.53 -6.51
C GLU A 51 8.82 16.51 -5.67
N THR A 52 8.63 16.51 -4.35
CA THR A 52 9.36 17.41 -3.43
C THR A 52 10.80 16.92 -3.19
N THR A 53 11.79 17.74 -3.54
CA THR A 53 13.21 17.36 -3.67
C THR A 53 14.01 17.17 -2.37
N ASN A 54 13.46 17.47 -1.19
CA ASN A 54 14.18 17.43 0.10
C ASN A 54 13.59 16.44 1.14
N ARG A 55 12.95 15.37 0.68
CA ARG A 55 12.36 14.36 1.57
C ARG A 55 13.40 13.32 2.03
N PRO A 56 13.38 12.87 3.31
CA PRO A 56 14.19 11.75 3.75
C PRO A 56 13.90 10.48 2.92
N VAL A 57 14.95 9.72 2.57
CA VAL A 57 14.84 8.50 1.74
C VAL A 57 13.79 7.52 2.27
N VAL A 58 13.75 7.32 3.60
CA VAL A 58 12.78 6.43 4.24
C VAL A 58 11.35 6.90 4.01
N ALA A 59 11.09 8.21 4.13
CA ALA A 59 9.75 8.76 3.89
C ALA A 59 9.35 8.65 2.42
N THR A 60 10.28 8.80 1.48
CA THR A 60 10.04 8.53 0.05
C THR A 60 9.65 7.07 -0.18
N LYS A 61 10.36 6.11 0.44
CA LYS A 61 10.07 4.67 0.28
C LYS A 61 8.72 4.27 0.87
N VAL A 62 8.33 4.86 2.00
CA VAL A 62 7.00 4.65 2.58
C VAL A 62 5.92 5.18 1.63
N LEU A 63 6.08 6.39 1.07
CA LEU A 63 5.13 6.95 0.10
C LEU A 63 5.03 6.11 -1.18
N GLU A 64 6.15 5.62 -1.71
CA GLU A 64 6.16 4.72 -2.87
C GLU A 64 5.39 3.42 -2.59
N LEU A 65 5.55 2.85 -1.39
CA LEU A 65 4.82 1.66 -0.96
C LEU A 65 3.31 1.94 -0.85
N THR A 66 2.93 3.01 -0.15
CA THR A 66 1.52 3.41 -0.03
C THR A 66 0.89 3.71 -1.39
N LYS A 67 1.62 4.39 -2.29
CA LYS A 67 1.20 4.63 -3.67
C LYS A 67 0.94 3.32 -4.42
N GLY A 68 1.86 2.34 -4.30
CA GLY A 68 1.71 1.03 -4.93
C GLY A 68 0.44 0.32 -4.45
N PHE A 69 0.22 0.30 -3.14
CA PHE A 69 -0.97 -0.29 -2.53
C PHE A 69 -2.28 0.37 -3.00
N TYR A 70 -2.39 1.69 -2.94
CA TYR A 70 -3.58 2.40 -3.42
C TYR A 70 -3.80 2.29 -4.93
N SER A 71 -2.72 2.22 -5.72
CA SER A 71 -2.83 2.00 -7.17
C SER A 71 -3.37 0.61 -7.48
N ALA A 72 -2.95 -0.43 -6.73
CA ALA A 72 -3.46 -1.78 -6.86
C ALA A 72 -4.95 -1.87 -6.47
N LEU A 73 -5.36 -1.19 -5.41
CA LEU A 73 -6.78 -1.06 -5.03
C LEU A 73 -7.60 -0.35 -6.11
N LEU A 74 -7.10 0.77 -6.62
CA LEU A 74 -7.78 1.54 -7.65
C LEU A 74 -7.96 0.74 -8.94
N ALA A 75 -6.96 -0.06 -9.34
CA ALA A 75 -7.04 -0.94 -10.51
C ALA A 75 -8.16 -1.99 -10.41
N ARG A 76 -8.58 -2.35 -9.19
CA ARG A 76 -9.72 -3.24 -8.94
C ARG A 76 -11.08 -2.52 -8.99
N ASN A 77 -11.08 -1.18 -9.02
CA ASN A 77 -12.27 -0.34 -9.16
C ASN A 77 -13.38 -0.63 -8.11
N PRO A 78 -13.11 -0.43 -6.81
CA PRO A 78 -14.07 -0.68 -5.74
C PRO A 78 -15.30 0.23 -5.84
N GLY A 79 -16.49 -0.35 -6.00
CA GLY A 79 -17.75 0.39 -6.11
C GLY A 79 -18.32 0.91 -4.78
N SER A 80 -17.85 0.37 -3.65
CA SER A 80 -18.28 0.73 -2.29
C SER A 80 -17.14 0.53 -1.28
N PHE A 81 -17.24 1.13 -0.10
CA PHE A 81 -16.24 0.94 0.96
C PHE A 81 -16.18 -0.51 1.47
N GLU A 82 -17.28 -1.25 1.36
CA GLU A 82 -17.30 -2.69 1.60
C GLU A 82 -16.48 -3.44 0.56
N SER A 83 -16.70 -3.18 -0.75
CA SER A 83 -15.87 -3.77 -1.81
C SER A 83 -14.40 -3.33 -1.74
N LEU A 84 -14.12 -2.12 -1.24
CA LEU A 84 -12.76 -1.65 -1.00
C LEU A 84 -12.06 -2.50 0.07
N ALA A 85 -12.77 -2.85 1.15
CA ALA A 85 -12.25 -3.72 2.20
C ALA A 85 -12.03 -5.16 1.66
N GLU A 86 -12.95 -5.69 0.87
CA GLU A 86 -12.76 -7.00 0.22
C GLU A 86 -11.55 -6.99 -0.73
N HIS A 87 -11.41 -5.95 -1.56
CA HIS A 87 -10.27 -5.81 -2.46
C HIS A 87 -8.96 -5.59 -1.70
N SER A 88 -8.99 -4.95 -0.53
CA SER A 88 -7.79 -4.79 0.27
C SER A 88 -7.27 -6.09 0.84
N GLU A 89 -8.13 -7.00 1.30
CA GLU A 89 -7.64 -8.31 1.75
C GLU A 89 -6.91 -9.04 0.63
N ILE A 90 -7.47 -9.04 -0.59
CA ILE A 90 -6.83 -9.69 -1.75
C ILE A 90 -5.48 -9.04 -2.06
N VAL A 91 -5.41 -7.69 -2.11
CA VAL A 91 -4.15 -6.98 -2.39
C VAL A 91 -3.13 -7.19 -1.28
N LEU A 92 -3.55 -7.28 -0.02
CA LEU A 92 -2.67 -7.52 1.12
C LEU A 92 -2.10 -8.94 1.09
N ASP A 93 -2.90 -9.92 0.72
CA ASP A 93 -2.46 -11.29 0.52
C ASP A 93 -1.44 -11.37 -0.64
N GLU A 94 -1.71 -10.70 -1.77
CA GLU A 94 -0.77 -10.60 -2.90
C GLU A 94 0.55 -9.91 -2.51
N ILE A 95 0.48 -8.86 -1.68
CA ILE A 95 1.66 -8.17 -1.14
C ILE A 95 2.45 -9.11 -0.23
N GLU A 96 1.76 -9.84 0.65
CA GLU A 96 2.39 -10.78 1.57
C GLU A 96 3.12 -11.91 0.82
N GLU A 97 2.44 -12.54 -0.14
CA GLU A 97 3.04 -13.54 -1.01
C GLU A 97 4.25 -12.97 -1.76
N SER A 98 4.11 -11.79 -2.37
CA SER A 98 5.19 -11.13 -3.11
C SER A 98 6.39 -10.80 -2.24
N ILE A 99 6.18 -10.36 -0.99
CA ILE A 99 7.26 -10.06 -0.04
C ILE A 99 7.99 -11.34 0.32
N LEU A 100 7.25 -12.40 0.65
CA LEU A 100 7.82 -13.68 1.07
C LEU A 100 8.58 -14.39 -0.07
N ASP A 101 8.19 -14.16 -1.32
CA ASP A 101 8.87 -14.65 -2.53
C ASP A 101 10.18 -13.92 -2.86
N ILE A 102 10.45 -12.76 -2.24
CA ILE A 102 11.73 -12.08 -2.44
C ILE A 102 12.83 -12.88 -1.73
N HIS A 103 13.52 -13.70 -2.50
CA HIS A 103 14.75 -14.38 -2.14
C HIS A 103 15.97 -13.64 -2.68
N VAL A 104 17.00 -13.44 -1.84
CA VAL A 104 18.31 -12.96 -2.32
C VAL A 104 19.13 -14.18 -2.71
N VAL A 105 19.26 -14.43 -4.01
CA VAL A 105 20.20 -15.45 -4.52
C VAL A 105 21.61 -14.87 -4.39
N GLU A 106 22.41 -15.38 -3.45
CA GLU A 106 23.85 -15.11 -3.43
C GLU A 106 24.47 -15.75 -4.68
N THR A 107 24.74 -14.94 -5.71
CA THR A 107 25.61 -15.38 -6.82
C THR A 107 27.03 -15.52 -6.26
N ALA A 108 27.48 -16.77 -6.14
CA ALA A 108 28.83 -17.16 -5.74
C ALA A 108 29.92 -16.66 -6.69
#